data_AF-A0A6I3DQV5-F1
#
_entry.id   AF-A0A6I3DQV5-F1
#
_cell.length_a   1.000
_cell.length_b   1.000
_cell.length_c   1.000
_cell.angle_alpha   90.00
_cell.angle_beta   90.00
_cell.angle_gamma   90.00
#
_symmetry.space_group_name_H-M   'P 1'
#
loop_
_entity.id
_entity.type
_entity.pdbx_description
1 polymer ?
#
loop_
_entity_poly.entity_id
_entity_poly.type
_entity_poly.pdbx_seq_one_letter_code
_entity_poly.pdbx_strand_id
1 'polypeptide(L)'
;MTKALLHLNKRDLLTVLIIVLGASGLGTVSGLQSAPPSTSDSLGESPTNSSNVGTATTSVAITNVPVATTPPYEPGFIQTSDKEQTFAAWKAINDRPRTKMKWTGNTSDCDPGTTTQGFKEDVLARVKWFRAMAGVDTNISLNLESSRLAQEAALVMKANNDLSHKPTSSWGCFTDDAYEGANRSNLSLGRYGVASIDGYMEDRGSNNLSVGHRRWILDPTLAEIGTGDTNYSNALFVVNENTRESYTTREADGFVMWPPRGYVPRATVFPRWSISHPKADFSQAKVKVEFQGRTEIFNDPYSDSDGIGNLSTLVFEWIRPSKGTGSVVVTVSGIELDGTIRTVTYEVRPFG
;
A
#
# COMPACT_ATOMS: atom_id res chain seq x y z
N MET A 1 -29.24 -63.88 -1.83
CA MET A 1 -28.75 -63.39 -3.15
C MET A 1 -29.33 -61.98 -3.35
N THR A 2 -28.69 -60.95 -2.79
CA THR A 2 -27.80 -59.99 -3.50
C THR A 2 -28.56 -58.99 -4.37
N LYS A 3 -28.72 -57.75 -3.90
CA LYS A 3 -28.01 -56.59 -4.46
C LYS A 3 -28.27 -55.32 -3.63
N ALA A 4 -27.17 -54.68 -3.29
CA ALA A 4 -27.05 -53.46 -2.52
C ALA A 4 -27.45 -52.22 -3.34
N LEU A 5 -28.11 -51.27 -2.69
CA LEU A 5 -28.22 -49.89 -3.16
C LEU A 5 -27.27 -49.03 -2.32
N LEU A 6 -26.24 -48.51 -2.99
CA LEU A 6 -25.30 -47.53 -2.44
C LEU A 6 -26.03 -46.24 -2.07
N HIS A 7 -25.83 -45.78 -0.84
CA HIS A 7 -25.96 -44.38 -0.45
C HIS A 7 -24.83 -43.57 -1.08
N LEU A 8 -25.16 -42.64 -1.97
CA LEU A 8 -24.28 -41.52 -2.32
C LEU A 8 -24.59 -40.34 -1.41
N ASN A 9 -23.58 -39.97 -0.64
CA ASN A 9 -23.58 -38.88 0.34
C ASN A 9 -23.35 -37.55 -0.41
N LYS A 10 -24.21 -36.55 -0.17
CA LYS A 10 -24.10 -35.20 -0.72
C LYS A 10 -22.90 -34.48 -0.08
N ARG A 11 -21.78 -34.43 -0.79
CA ARG A 11 -20.77 -33.37 -0.69
C ARG A 11 -20.55 -32.84 -2.10
N ASP A 12 -20.19 -31.55 -2.18
CA ASP A 12 -19.99 -30.74 -3.39
C ASP A 12 -21.22 -29.98 -3.88
N LEU A 13 -21.50 -28.87 -3.21
CA LEU A 13 -21.65 -27.55 -3.83
C LEU A 13 -21.81 -26.53 -2.69
N LEU A 14 -20.75 -25.83 -2.31
CA LEU A 14 -20.87 -24.65 -1.44
C LEU A 14 -20.29 -23.45 -2.18
N THR A 15 -21.18 -22.73 -2.84
CA THR A 15 -21.02 -21.34 -3.26
C THR A 15 -20.71 -20.51 -2.03
N VAL A 16 -19.54 -19.86 -2.01
CA VAL A 16 -19.16 -18.90 -0.97
C VAL A 16 -19.97 -17.62 -1.19
N LEU A 17 -21.00 -17.43 -0.37
CA LEU A 17 -21.78 -16.20 -0.29
C LEU A 17 -21.21 -15.32 0.83
N ILE A 18 -20.44 -14.29 0.47
CA ILE A 18 -20.01 -13.25 1.42
C ILE A 18 -21.16 -12.24 1.57
N ILE A 19 -21.84 -12.29 2.71
CA ILE A 19 -22.79 -11.27 3.16
C ILE A 19 -22.03 -10.28 4.05
N VAL A 20 -21.88 -9.03 3.59
CA VAL A 20 -21.55 -7.89 4.46
C VAL A 20 -22.76 -6.98 4.46
N LEU A 21 -23.39 -6.85 5.62
CA LEU A 21 -24.54 -5.98 5.87
C LEU A 21 -24.08 -4.51 5.87
N GLY A 22 -24.56 -3.74 4.90
CA GLY A 22 -24.50 -2.28 4.93
C GLY A 22 -25.63 -1.75 5.81
N ALA A 23 -25.29 -1.09 6.91
CA ALA A 23 -26.23 -0.34 7.73
C ALA A 23 -26.31 1.11 7.23
N SER A 24 -27.39 1.42 6.51
CA SER A 24 -27.82 2.78 6.19
C SER A 24 -28.67 3.34 7.33
N GLY A 25 -28.19 4.35 8.04
CA GLY A 25 -28.95 5.13 9.01
C GLY A 25 -28.99 6.59 8.59
N LEU A 26 -30.16 7.04 8.11
CA LEU A 26 -30.45 8.45 7.87
C LEU A 26 -30.49 9.23 9.20
N GLY A 27 -29.81 10.37 9.23
CA GLY A 27 -29.92 11.39 10.27
C GLY A 27 -29.50 12.74 9.70
N THR A 28 -30.48 13.58 9.40
CA THR A 28 -30.32 14.95 8.91
C THR A 28 -29.76 15.87 10.00
N VAL A 29 -28.69 16.62 9.72
CA VAL A 29 -28.42 17.90 10.38
C VAL A 29 -27.85 18.89 9.36
N SER A 30 -28.52 20.02 9.28
CA SER A 30 -28.27 21.17 8.42
C SER A 30 -27.06 21.99 8.87
N GLY A 31 -26.32 22.52 7.89
CA GLY A 31 -25.63 23.81 7.98
C GLY A 31 -24.25 23.82 8.64
N LEU A 32 -23.22 24.06 7.82
CA LEU A 32 -22.25 25.15 8.00
C LEU A 32 -21.38 25.25 6.74
N GLN A 33 -21.40 26.44 6.13
CA GLN A 33 -20.68 26.82 4.92
C GLN A 33 -19.17 26.68 5.08
N SER A 34 -18.53 26.05 4.09
CA SER A 34 -17.08 26.11 3.89
C SER A 34 -16.70 27.42 3.19
N ALA A 35 -15.79 28.16 3.80
CA ALA A 35 -15.15 29.34 3.23
C ALA A 35 -14.09 28.93 2.18
N PRO A 36 -13.86 29.73 1.12
CA PRO A 36 -12.87 29.44 0.09
C PRO A 36 -11.47 29.91 0.51
N PRO A 37 -10.38 29.26 0.09
CA PRO A 37 -9.07 29.87 0.15
C PRO A 37 -8.87 30.87 -1.00
N SER A 38 -8.53 32.07 -0.57
CA SER A 38 -8.14 33.31 -1.24
C SER A 38 -7.15 33.19 -2.40
N THR A 39 -7.38 34.03 -3.42
CA THR A 39 -6.41 34.52 -4.40
C THR A 39 -5.65 35.76 -3.88
N SER A 40 -4.33 35.81 -4.13
CA SER A 40 -3.46 36.99 -4.29
C SER A 40 -2.02 36.44 -4.43
N ASP A 41 -1.07 36.99 -5.18
CA ASP A 41 -1.01 38.12 -6.10
C ASP A 41 0.23 37.90 -6.98
N SER A 42 0.21 38.47 -8.18
CA SER A 42 1.33 38.50 -9.12
C SER A 42 2.42 39.49 -8.69
N LEU A 43 3.66 39.31 -9.19
CA LEU A 43 4.40 40.26 -10.06
C LEU A 43 5.92 39.99 -10.03
N GLY A 44 6.56 40.01 -11.21
CA GLY A 44 8.02 40.21 -11.34
C GLY A 44 8.67 39.54 -12.55
N GLU A 45 8.56 40.15 -13.73
CA GLU A 45 9.35 39.82 -14.92
C GLU A 45 10.78 40.43 -14.87
N SER A 46 11.77 39.63 -15.34
CA SER A 46 12.94 39.92 -16.21
C SER A 46 13.96 41.04 -15.87
N PRO A 47 15.26 40.87 -16.21
CA PRO A 47 15.68 40.95 -17.61
C PRO A 47 16.81 40.02 -18.09
N THR A 48 16.85 39.93 -19.42
CA THR A 48 17.86 39.36 -20.31
C THR A 48 19.22 40.04 -20.20
N ASN A 49 20.29 39.30 -20.48
CA ASN A 49 21.46 39.89 -21.14
C ASN A 49 22.19 38.86 -22.02
N SER A 50 22.51 39.27 -23.24
CA SER A 50 23.32 38.53 -24.19
C SER A 50 24.72 39.12 -24.24
N SER A 51 25.73 38.27 -24.44
CA SER A 51 26.96 38.67 -25.12
C SER A 51 27.74 37.42 -25.56
N ASN A 52 27.92 37.34 -26.88
CA ASN A 52 28.77 36.43 -27.65
C ASN A 52 30.24 36.88 -27.55
N VAL A 53 31.22 35.97 -27.40
CA VAL A 53 32.53 35.95 -28.10
C VAL A 53 33.17 34.55 -27.96
N GLY A 54 33.66 33.99 -29.08
CA GLY A 54 34.99 33.35 -29.11
C GLY A 54 35.07 31.82 -29.16
N THR A 55 35.21 31.30 -30.38
CA THR A 55 35.58 29.92 -30.75
C THR A 55 36.89 29.41 -30.13
N ALA A 56 36.84 28.19 -29.57
CA ALA A 56 37.96 27.25 -29.54
C ALA A 56 37.40 25.82 -29.59
N THR A 57 37.59 25.16 -30.74
CA THR A 57 37.26 23.75 -30.96
C THR A 57 38.29 22.86 -30.29
N THR A 58 37.91 22.26 -29.16
CA THR A 58 38.55 21.05 -28.63
C THR A 58 37.48 19.98 -28.53
N SER A 59 37.53 19.01 -29.44
CA SER A 59 36.74 17.80 -29.43
C SER A 59 37.12 16.95 -28.21
N VAL A 60 36.43 17.17 -27.10
CA VAL A 60 36.46 16.25 -25.95
C VAL A 60 35.55 15.09 -26.32
N ALA A 61 36.14 13.90 -26.44
CA ALA A 61 35.39 12.66 -26.54
C ALA A 61 34.44 12.58 -25.34
N ILE A 62 33.14 12.69 -25.60
CA ILE A 62 32.09 12.41 -24.63
C ILE A 62 32.16 10.91 -24.41
N THR A 63 32.91 10.48 -23.40
CA THR A 63 32.75 9.14 -22.86
C THR A 63 31.32 9.06 -22.36
N ASN A 64 30.52 8.21 -23.01
CA ASN A 64 29.21 7.81 -22.52
C ASN A 64 29.40 7.30 -21.09
N VAL A 65 29.10 8.15 -20.11
CA VAL A 65 28.91 7.71 -18.73
C VAL A 65 27.69 6.79 -18.79
N PRO A 66 27.80 5.51 -18.40
CA PRO A 66 26.64 4.66 -18.35
C PRO A 66 25.65 5.32 -17.38
N VAL A 67 24.43 5.58 -17.86
CA VAL A 67 23.29 5.81 -16.97
C VAL A 67 23.27 4.62 -16.01
N ALA A 68 23.46 4.87 -14.72
CA ALA A 68 23.38 3.82 -13.71
C ALA A 68 21.97 3.23 -13.73
N THR A 69 21.80 2.09 -14.39
CA THR A 69 20.52 1.40 -14.58
C THR A 69 20.21 0.37 -13.50
N THR A 70 20.89 0.41 -12.36
CA THR A 70 20.59 -0.49 -11.24
C THR A 70 20.31 0.32 -9.97
N PRO A 71 19.11 0.18 -9.35
CA PRO A 71 18.92 0.59 -7.97
C PRO A 71 19.98 -0.07 -7.09
N PRO A 72 20.46 0.56 -6.01
CA PRO A 72 21.48 0.01 -5.10
C PRO A 72 20.95 -1.16 -4.24
N TYR A 73 19.95 -1.89 -4.75
CA TYR A 73 19.27 -2.94 -4.03
C TYR A 73 19.48 -4.25 -4.74
N GLU A 74 20.26 -5.14 -4.12
CA GLU A 74 20.19 -6.56 -4.42
C GLU A 74 18.72 -7.01 -4.34
N PRO A 75 18.19 -7.80 -5.28
CA PRO A 75 16.84 -8.33 -5.17
C PRO A 75 16.68 -9.05 -3.81
N GLY A 76 15.84 -8.51 -2.93
CA GLY A 76 15.77 -9.02 -1.55
C GLY A 76 14.95 -8.17 -0.59
N PHE A 77 15.45 -8.03 0.65
CA PHE A 77 14.90 -7.25 1.78
C PHE A 77 15.88 -6.12 2.19
N ILE A 78 15.39 -5.01 2.77
CA ILE A 78 16.27 -4.00 3.41
C ILE A 78 16.65 -4.52 4.80
N GLN A 79 17.94 -4.52 5.16
CA GLN A 79 18.38 -4.87 6.51
C GLN A 79 18.17 -3.67 7.43
N THR A 80 16.98 -3.61 8.03
CA THR A 80 16.57 -2.52 8.92
C THR A 80 17.37 -2.48 10.23
N SER A 81 18.22 -3.47 10.52
CA SER A 81 19.22 -3.40 11.59
C SER A 81 20.34 -2.40 11.29
N ASP A 82 20.57 -2.07 10.01
CA ASP A 82 21.57 -1.12 9.53
C ASP A 82 20.93 0.24 9.20
N LYS A 83 21.33 1.28 9.94
CA LYS A 83 20.80 2.65 9.76
C LYS A 83 21.20 3.24 8.42
N GLU A 84 22.44 3.03 8.00
CA GLU A 84 23.01 3.65 6.80
C GLU A 84 22.37 3.03 5.56
N GLN A 85 22.26 1.71 5.52
CA GLN A 85 21.57 1.02 4.42
C GLN A 85 20.10 1.46 4.34
N THR A 86 19.40 1.51 5.47
CA THR A 86 17.99 1.92 5.51
C THR A 86 17.81 3.38 5.07
N PHE A 87 18.67 4.28 5.53
CA PHE A 87 18.66 5.68 5.13
C PHE A 87 18.95 5.86 3.63
N ALA A 88 19.95 5.15 3.10
CA ALA A 88 20.29 5.19 1.68
C ALA A 88 19.12 4.70 0.81
N ALA A 89 18.47 3.59 1.19
CA ALA A 89 17.31 3.08 0.49
C ALA A 89 16.11 4.05 0.52
N TRP A 90 15.85 4.67 1.68
CA TRP A 90 14.83 5.72 1.80
C TRP A 90 15.15 6.92 0.91
N LYS A 91 16.39 7.42 0.95
CA LYS A 91 16.83 8.56 0.14
C LYS A 91 16.66 8.27 -1.35
N ALA A 92 17.04 7.08 -1.79
CA ALA A 92 16.93 6.67 -3.19
C ALA A 92 15.47 6.68 -3.69
N ILE A 93 14.50 6.21 -2.90
CA ILE A 93 13.08 6.22 -3.31
C ILE A 93 12.43 7.61 -3.15
N ASN A 94 12.86 8.38 -2.15
CA ASN A 94 12.30 9.69 -1.84
C ASN A 94 12.71 10.73 -2.88
N ASP A 95 13.99 10.71 -3.27
CA ASP A 95 14.57 11.69 -4.19
C ASP A 95 14.46 11.26 -5.66
N ARG A 96 13.86 10.09 -5.92
CA ARG A 96 13.58 9.60 -7.27
C ARG A 96 12.74 10.63 -8.04
N PRO A 97 13.21 11.13 -9.20
CA PRO A 97 12.40 11.98 -10.06
C PRO A 97 11.09 11.27 -10.43
N ARG A 98 9.96 11.95 -10.23
CA ARG A 98 8.64 11.40 -10.57
C ARG A 98 8.32 11.63 -12.03
N THR A 99 7.94 10.57 -12.72
CA THR A 99 7.47 10.63 -14.09
C THR A 99 6.12 11.34 -14.12
N LYS A 100 5.87 12.16 -15.15
CA LYS A 100 4.57 12.79 -15.35
C LYS A 100 3.53 11.71 -15.69
N MET A 101 2.37 11.76 -15.03
CA MET A 101 1.26 10.82 -15.24
C MET A 101 0.85 10.71 -16.71
N LYS A 102 0.61 11.86 -17.37
CA LYS A 102 0.03 11.98 -18.72
C LYS A 102 -1.15 11.03 -18.96
N TRP A 103 -2.11 11.03 -18.03
CA TRP A 103 -3.36 10.31 -18.23
C TRP A 103 -4.08 10.83 -19.48
N THR A 104 -4.49 9.94 -20.37
CA THR A 104 -5.10 10.28 -21.67
C THR A 104 -6.62 10.16 -21.69
N GLY A 105 -7.23 9.64 -20.62
CA GLY A 105 -8.66 9.37 -20.56
C GLY A 105 -9.50 10.57 -20.13
N ASN A 106 -10.81 10.39 -20.11
CA ASN A 106 -11.78 11.38 -19.67
C ASN A 106 -13.09 10.73 -19.20
N THR A 107 -13.78 11.39 -18.27
CA THR A 107 -15.04 10.89 -17.72
C THR A 107 -16.28 11.29 -18.53
N SER A 108 -16.16 12.19 -19.51
CA SER A 108 -17.30 12.64 -20.33
C SER A 108 -17.73 11.59 -21.35
N ASP A 109 -16.75 10.92 -21.97
CA ASP A 109 -16.97 9.89 -23.00
C ASP A 109 -16.72 8.47 -22.44
N CYS A 110 -16.50 8.36 -21.13
CA CYS A 110 -16.10 7.14 -20.45
C CYS A 110 -14.88 6.46 -21.09
N ASP A 111 -13.90 7.27 -21.49
CA ASP A 111 -12.61 6.78 -21.97
C ASP A 111 -11.66 6.59 -20.78
N PRO A 112 -11.30 5.35 -20.42
CA PRO A 112 -10.35 5.08 -19.34
C PRO A 112 -8.96 5.63 -19.65
N GLY A 113 -8.59 5.75 -20.93
CA GLY A 113 -7.25 6.09 -21.38
C GLY A 113 -6.16 5.25 -20.71
N THR A 114 -4.98 5.83 -20.53
CA THR A 114 -3.91 5.22 -19.73
C THR A 114 -2.93 6.27 -19.22
N THR A 115 -2.07 5.89 -18.29
CA THR A 115 -0.90 6.67 -17.84
C THR A 115 0.39 6.17 -18.48
N THR A 116 1.45 6.99 -18.46
CA THR A 116 2.75 6.57 -19.01
C THR A 116 3.32 5.36 -18.28
N GLN A 117 4.12 4.56 -19.00
CA GLN A 117 4.81 3.41 -18.42
C GLN A 117 5.71 3.80 -17.23
N GLY A 118 6.50 4.87 -17.36
CA GLY A 118 7.36 5.35 -16.27
C GLY A 118 6.57 5.79 -15.02
N PHE A 119 5.35 6.30 -15.18
CA PHE A 119 4.48 6.61 -14.03
C PHE A 119 4.02 5.34 -13.31
N LYS A 120 3.62 4.30 -14.05
CA LYS A 120 3.28 2.98 -13.46
C LYS A 120 4.49 2.35 -12.75
N GLU A 121 5.68 2.50 -13.33
CA GLU A 121 6.93 2.02 -12.72
C GLU A 121 7.30 2.78 -11.44
N ASP A 122 6.96 4.06 -11.32
CA ASP A 122 7.14 4.80 -10.07
C ASP A 122 6.21 4.31 -8.96
N VAL A 123 4.97 3.92 -9.31
CA VAL A 123 4.03 3.26 -8.38
C VAL A 123 4.59 1.91 -7.93
N LEU A 124 5.02 1.06 -8.88
CA LEU A 124 5.65 -0.23 -8.60
C LEU A 124 6.88 -0.06 -7.69
N ALA A 125 7.74 0.92 -7.97
CA ALA A 125 8.91 1.19 -7.15
C ALA A 125 8.54 1.57 -5.71
N ARG A 126 7.44 2.32 -5.51
CA ARG A 126 6.98 2.67 -4.17
C ARG A 126 6.43 1.45 -3.42
N VAL A 127 5.65 0.59 -4.08
CA VAL A 127 5.19 -0.69 -3.53
C VAL A 127 6.37 -1.56 -3.12
N LYS A 128 7.35 -1.74 -4.02
CA LYS A 128 8.57 -2.51 -3.74
C LYS A 128 9.35 -1.96 -2.55
N TRP A 129 9.42 -0.64 -2.38
CA TRP A 129 10.11 -0.06 -1.23
C TRP A 129 9.41 -0.39 0.11
N PHE A 130 8.09 -0.32 0.18
CA PHE A 130 7.36 -0.73 1.39
C PHE A 130 7.55 -2.22 1.69
N ARG A 131 7.49 -3.06 0.65
CA ARG A 131 7.76 -4.51 0.75
C ARG A 131 9.17 -4.80 1.26
N ALA A 132 10.16 -4.12 0.69
CA ALA A 132 11.56 -4.19 1.09
C ALA A 132 11.78 -3.85 2.57
N MET A 133 11.15 -2.77 3.05
CA MET A 133 11.21 -2.33 4.44
C MET A 133 10.51 -3.32 5.38
N ALA A 134 9.34 -3.83 4.99
CA ALA A 134 8.59 -4.82 5.75
C ALA A 134 9.24 -6.22 5.77
N GLY A 135 10.27 -6.44 4.94
CA GLY A 135 10.99 -7.70 4.88
C GLY A 135 10.25 -8.79 4.09
N VAL A 136 9.50 -8.41 3.07
CA VAL A 136 8.82 -9.33 2.13
C VAL A 136 9.35 -9.15 0.71
N ASP A 137 9.20 -10.19 -0.12
CA ASP A 137 9.86 -10.28 -1.43
C ASP A 137 9.45 -9.11 -2.36
N THR A 138 10.45 -8.49 -2.97
CA THR A 138 10.31 -7.34 -3.88
C THR A 138 10.30 -7.73 -5.35
N ASN A 139 10.51 -9.01 -5.67
CA ASN A 139 10.46 -9.57 -7.01
C ASN A 139 9.02 -9.70 -7.54
N ILE A 140 8.31 -8.57 -7.55
CA ILE A 140 6.99 -8.43 -8.16
C ILE A 140 7.09 -7.71 -9.50
N SER A 141 6.21 -8.05 -10.44
CA SER A 141 6.14 -7.43 -11.76
C SER A 141 4.91 -6.54 -11.90
N LEU A 142 4.93 -5.66 -12.90
CA LEU A 142 3.74 -4.93 -13.34
C LEU A 142 3.03 -5.77 -14.39
N ASN A 143 1.79 -6.17 -14.13
CA ASN A 143 0.92 -6.83 -15.08
C ASN A 143 0.11 -5.76 -15.84
N LEU A 144 0.29 -5.68 -17.17
CA LEU A 144 -0.33 -4.65 -17.98
C LEU A 144 -1.84 -4.88 -18.19
N GLU A 145 -2.30 -6.13 -18.16
CA GLU A 145 -3.74 -6.43 -18.24
C GLU A 145 -4.45 -6.09 -16.92
N SER A 146 -3.86 -6.46 -15.78
CA SER A 146 -4.34 -6.00 -14.47
C SER A 146 -4.32 -4.47 -14.36
N SER A 147 -3.33 -3.81 -14.99
CA SER A 147 -3.27 -2.34 -15.05
C SER A 147 -4.38 -1.75 -15.93
N ARG A 148 -4.78 -2.43 -17.01
CA ARG A 148 -5.91 -2.02 -17.85
C ARG A 148 -7.22 -2.09 -17.05
N LEU A 149 -7.49 -3.20 -16.36
CA LEU A 149 -8.66 -3.34 -15.48
C LEU A 149 -8.65 -2.32 -14.33
N ALA A 150 -7.49 -2.10 -13.71
CA ALA A 150 -7.35 -1.07 -12.69
C ALA A 150 -7.63 0.35 -13.25
N GLN A 151 -7.30 0.61 -14.51
CA GLN A 151 -7.56 1.91 -15.14
C GLN A 151 -9.06 2.16 -15.35
N GLU A 152 -9.81 1.13 -15.72
CA GLU A 152 -11.28 1.15 -15.78
C GLU A 152 -11.87 1.42 -14.39
N ALA A 153 -11.35 0.73 -13.36
CA ALA A 153 -11.74 0.95 -11.98
C ALA A 153 -11.46 2.40 -11.51
N ALA A 154 -10.28 2.93 -11.80
CA ALA A 154 -9.94 4.30 -11.46
C ALA A 154 -10.88 5.31 -12.16
N LEU A 155 -11.24 5.07 -13.43
CA LEU A 155 -12.19 5.91 -14.16
C LEU A 155 -13.58 5.91 -13.50
N VAL A 156 -14.15 4.75 -13.20
CA VAL A 156 -15.49 4.66 -12.60
C VAL A 156 -15.52 5.32 -11.21
N MET A 157 -14.47 5.16 -10.39
CA MET A 157 -14.39 5.88 -9.10
C MET A 157 -14.32 7.40 -9.30
N LYS A 158 -13.54 7.87 -10.29
CA LYS A 158 -13.44 9.31 -10.61
C LYS A 158 -14.78 9.87 -11.11
N ALA A 159 -15.45 9.16 -12.01
CA ALA A 159 -16.70 9.60 -12.62
C ALA A 159 -17.83 9.80 -11.60
N ASN A 160 -17.78 9.05 -10.49
CA ASN A 160 -18.80 9.09 -9.45
C ASN A 160 -18.35 9.85 -8.18
N ASN A 161 -17.06 10.21 -8.09
CA ASN A 161 -16.47 10.83 -6.89
C ASN A 161 -16.78 10.02 -5.62
N ASP A 162 -16.70 8.68 -5.73
CA ASP A 162 -17.00 7.74 -4.66
C ASP A 162 -16.16 6.46 -4.83
N LEU A 163 -16.06 5.65 -3.78
CA LEU A 163 -15.32 4.39 -3.74
C LEU A 163 -16.23 3.20 -3.46
N SER A 164 -16.13 2.15 -4.28
CA SER A 164 -16.74 0.86 -4.00
C SER A 164 -15.92 -0.26 -4.64
N HIS A 165 -15.67 -1.34 -3.91
CA HIS A 165 -15.13 -2.57 -4.51
C HIS A 165 -16.16 -3.32 -5.37
N LYS A 166 -17.43 -2.90 -5.30
CA LYS A 166 -18.53 -3.48 -6.08
C LYS A 166 -19.35 -2.33 -6.67
N PRO A 167 -18.78 -1.53 -7.60
CA PRO A 167 -19.58 -0.53 -8.30
C PRO A 167 -20.73 -1.25 -9.01
N THR A 168 -21.87 -0.59 -9.13
CA THR A 168 -23.04 -1.20 -9.81
C THR A 168 -23.25 -0.54 -11.16
N SER A 169 -24.08 -1.14 -12.00
CA SER A 169 -24.44 -0.59 -13.33
C SER A 169 -25.11 0.78 -13.29
N SER A 170 -25.48 1.29 -12.12
CA SER A 170 -25.96 2.67 -11.93
C SER A 170 -24.85 3.72 -11.89
N TRP A 171 -23.60 3.32 -11.70
CA TRP A 171 -22.45 4.23 -11.66
C TRP A 171 -22.10 4.73 -13.06
N GLY A 172 -21.74 6.02 -13.17
CA GLY A 172 -21.25 6.59 -14.42
C GLY A 172 -19.96 5.90 -14.87
N CYS A 173 -19.84 5.61 -16.16
CA CYS A 173 -18.71 4.86 -16.75
C CYS A 173 -18.52 3.44 -16.20
N PHE A 174 -19.57 2.83 -15.66
CA PHE A 174 -19.55 1.43 -15.29
C PHE A 174 -19.34 0.52 -16.51
N THR A 175 -18.47 -0.46 -16.35
CA THR A 175 -18.28 -1.62 -17.23
C THR A 175 -18.00 -2.85 -16.36
N ASP A 176 -18.15 -4.06 -16.91
CA ASP A 176 -17.79 -5.29 -16.20
C ASP A 176 -16.28 -5.33 -15.86
N ASP A 177 -15.44 -4.78 -16.74
CA ASP A 177 -14.00 -4.63 -16.49
C ASP A 177 -13.71 -3.65 -15.34
N ALA A 178 -14.48 -2.56 -15.22
CA ALA A 178 -14.37 -1.63 -14.10
C ALA A 178 -14.79 -2.29 -12.79
N TYR A 179 -15.82 -3.14 -12.81
CA TYR A 179 -16.22 -3.95 -11.65
C TYR A 179 -15.09 -4.91 -11.25
N GLU A 180 -14.54 -5.67 -12.19
CA GLU A 180 -13.47 -6.63 -11.92
C GLU A 180 -12.22 -5.92 -11.37
N GLY A 181 -11.81 -4.83 -12.02
CA GLY A 181 -10.72 -3.99 -11.55
C GLY A 181 -10.94 -3.46 -10.14
N ALA A 182 -12.16 -3.00 -9.82
CA ALA A 182 -12.48 -2.47 -8.49
C ALA A 182 -12.51 -3.55 -7.40
N ASN A 183 -13.06 -4.71 -7.72
CA ASN A 183 -13.18 -5.85 -6.81
C ASN A 183 -11.81 -6.41 -6.39
N ARG A 184 -10.78 -6.24 -7.23
CA ARG A 184 -9.44 -6.81 -7.03
C ARG A 184 -8.36 -5.80 -6.68
N SER A 185 -8.75 -4.54 -6.52
CA SER A 185 -7.83 -3.45 -6.27
C SER A 185 -8.00 -2.85 -4.88
N ASN A 186 -6.90 -2.37 -4.32
CA ASN A 186 -6.95 -1.29 -3.34
C ASN A 186 -7.42 0.00 -4.05
N LEU A 187 -8.30 0.78 -3.42
CA LEU A 187 -8.95 1.92 -4.07
C LEU A 187 -8.72 3.23 -3.32
N SER A 188 -8.39 4.29 -4.05
CA SER A 188 -8.14 5.61 -3.50
C SER A 188 -8.87 6.70 -4.27
N LEU A 189 -9.35 7.69 -3.54
CA LEU A 189 -10.01 8.88 -4.05
C LEU A 189 -9.34 10.13 -3.44
N GLY A 190 -9.18 11.17 -4.25
CA GLY A 190 -8.40 12.37 -3.93
C GLY A 190 -6.88 12.19 -4.00
N ARG A 191 -6.38 10.99 -4.35
CA ARG A 191 -4.95 10.68 -4.49
C ARG A 191 -4.72 9.78 -5.70
N TYR A 192 -3.52 9.87 -6.27
CA TYR A 192 -3.07 9.04 -7.37
C TYR A 192 -1.56 8.76 -7.26
N GLY A 193 -1.10 7.76 -8.02
CA GLY A 193 0.31 7.38 -8.10
C GLY A 193 0.90 6.99 -6.75
N VAL A 194 2.16 7.40 -6.52
CA VAL A 194 2.90 7.05 -5.30
C VAL A 194 2.25 7.55 -4.01
N ALA A 195 1.49 8.64 -4.08
CA ALA A 195 0.78 9.19 -2.93
C ALA A 195 -0.40 8.29 -2.50
N SER A 196 -0.99 7.53 -3.42
CA SER A 196 -2.01 6.52 -3.08
C SER A 196 -1.38 5.33 -2.36
N ILE A 197 -0.17 4.92 -2.74
CA ILE A 197 0.56 3.85 -2.05
C ILE A 197 0.87 4.25 -0.60
N ASP A 198 1.29 5.49 -0.37
CA ASP A 198 1.48 6.02 0.98
C ASP A 198 0.16 6.02 1.77
N GLY A 199 -0.94 6.41 1.14
CA GLY A 199 -2.28 6.38 1.74
C GLY A 199 -2.75 4.97 2.09
N TYR A 200 -2.51 3.98 1.22
CA TYR A 200 -2.80 2.57 1.47
C TYR A 200 -1.96 2.02 2.62
N MET A 201 -0.68 2.35 2.68
CA MET A 201 0.18 1.89 3.77
C MET A 201 -0.15 2.56 5.09
N GLU A 202 -0.60 3.82 5.06
CA GLU A 202 -1.08 4.53 6.23
C GLU A 202 -2.44 4.00 6.72
N ASP A 203 -3.34 3.64 5.81
CA ASP A 203 -4.65 3.04 6.07
C ASP A 203 -5.54 3.92 6.99
N ARG A 204 -5.49 5.25 6.86
CA ARG A 204 -6.29 6.16 7.69
C ARG A 204 -7.80 5.93 7.57
N GLY A 205 -8.54 6.26 8.62
CA GLY A 205 -10.00 6.18 8.66
C GLY A 205 -10.51 4.98 9.47
N SER A 206 -11.74 5.08 9.97
CA SER A 206 -12.37 4.04 10.78
C SER A 206 -12.77 2.81 9.96
N ASN A 207 -13.10 3.00 8.68
CA ASN A 207 -13.41 1.93 7.73
C ASN A 207 -12.18 1.10 7.31
N ASN A 208 -10.98 1.51 7.70
CA ASN A 208 -9.72 0.85 7.38
C ASN A 208 -9.05 0.19 8.61
N LEU A 209 -9.83 -0.08 9.67
CA LEU A 209 -9.31 -0.63 10.93
C LEU A 209 -8.50 -1.93 10.71
N SER A 210 -8.94 -2.77 9.76
CA SER A 210 -8.28 -4.04 9.40
C SER A 210 -6.99 -3.89 8.60
N VAL A 211 -6.58 -2.66 8.26
CA VAL A 211 -5.42 -2.33 7.40
C VAL A 211 -5.39 -3.15 6.11
N GLY A 212 -6.57 -3.30 5.49
CA GLY A 212 -6.75 -4.18 4.35
C GLY A 212 -5.85 -3.83 3.17
N HIS A 213 -5.66 -2.54 2.89
CA HIS A 213 -4.81 -2.12 1.78
C HIS A 213 -3.35 -2.49 2.02
N ARG A 214 -2.84 -2.20 3.23
CA ARG A 214 -1.49 -2.58 3.66
C ARG A 214 -1.27 -4.08 3.62
N ARG A 215 -2.24 -4.88 4.07
CA ARG A 215 -2.14 -6.36 4.08
C ARG A 215 -1.96 -6.91 2.68
N TRP A 216 -2.72 -6.43 1.70
CA TRP A 216 -2.53 -6.83 0.31
C TRP A 216 -1.15 -6.41 -0.24
N ILE A 217 -0.71 -5.18 0.04
CA ILE A 217 0.60 -4.69 -0.42
C ILE A 217 1.77 -5.49 0.19
N LEU A 218 1.63 -5.89 1.46
CA LEU A 218 2.67 -6.61 2.21
C LEU A 218 2.51 -8.13 2.16
N ASP A 219 1.53 -8.67 1.42
CA ASP A 219 1.34 -10.11 1.31
C ASP A 219 2.61 -10.75 0.70
N PRO A 220 3.28 -11.67 1.40
CA PRO A 220 4.48 -12.32 0.88
C PRO A 220 4.25 -13.13 -0.41
N THR A 221 3.02 -13.60 -0.64
CA THR A 221 2.63 -14.37 -1.82
C THR A 221 2.36 -13.50 -3.05
N LEU A 222 2.22 -12.17 -2.90
CA LEU A 222 1.94 -11.26 -4.01
C LEU A 222 3.07 -11.33 -5.05
N ALA A 223 2.76 -11.73 -6.28
CA ALA A 223 3.72 -11.88 -7.38
C ALA A 223 3.66 -10.74 -8.40
N GLU A 224 2.48 -10.16 -8.61
CA GLU A 224 2.24 -9.15 -9.64
C GLU A 224 1.33 -8.05 -9.09
N ILE A 225 1.40 -6.86 -9.68
CA ILE A 225 0.43 -5.80 -9.44
C ILE A 225 -0.01 -5.18 -10.76
N GLY A 226 -1.21 -4.59 -10.77
CA GLY A 226 -1.63 -3.63 -11.78
C GLY A 226 -1.86 -2.26 -11.15
N THR A 227 -1.70 -1.18 -11.91
CA THR A 227 -2.10 0.17 -11.44
C THR A 227 -2.84 0.93 -12.52
N GLY A 228 -3.94 1.55 -12.12
CA GLY A 228 -4.74 2.45 -12.92
C GLY A 228 -4.92 3.75 -12.17
N ASP A 229 -4.81 4.86 -12.88
CA ASP A 229 -4.73 6.17 -12.27
C ASP A 229 -5.44 7.21 -13.13
N THR A 230 -6.23 8.05 -12.47
CA THR A 230 -6.67 9.32 -13.03
C THR A 230 -5.95 10.45 -12.28
N ASN A 231 -6.26 11.72 -12.58
CA ASN A 231 -5.75 12.83 -11.78
C ASN A 231 -6.41 12.95 -10.38
N TYR A 232 -7.28 12.03 -9.98
CA TYR A 232 -8.06 12.13 -8.74
C TYR A 232 -8.33 10.78 -8.06
N SER A 233 -8.09 9.66 -8.71
CA SER A 233 -8.33 8.32 -8.18
C SER A 233 -7.20 7.37 -8.57
N ASN A 234 -7.00 6.33 -7.77
CA ASN A 234 -6.14 5.21 -8.08
C ASN A 234 -6.87 3.90 -7.76
N ALA A 235 -6.61 2.90 -8.60
CA ALA A 235 -6.85 1.51 -8.27
C ALA A 235 -5.52 0.75 -8.39
N LEU A 236 -5.15 0.03 -7.35
CA LEU A 236 -3.97 -0.83 -7.33
C LEU A 236 -4.42 -2.28 -7.25
N PHE A 237 -4.35 -2.99 -8.37
CA PHE A 237 -4.74 -4.39 -8.49
C PHE A 237 -3.75 -5.28 -7.76
N VAL A 238 -4.23 -5.96 -6.71
CA VAL A 238 -3.40 -6.72 -5.76
C VAL A 238 -3.96 -8.11 -5.46
N VAL A 239 -5.23 -8.36 -5.74
CA VAL A 239 -5.84 -9.67 -5.59
C VAL A 239 -5.63 -10.45 -6.89
N ASN A 240 -4.53 -11.19 -6.97
CA ASN A 240 -4.16 -11.94 -8.17
C ASN A 240 -4.50 -13.42 -8.05
N GLU A 241 -4.80 -14.07 -9.18
CA GLU A 241 -4.90 -15.54 -9.24
C GLU A 241 -3.51 -16.16 -9.20
N ASN A 242 -2.52 -15.50 -9.82
CA ASN A 242 -1.12 -15.89 -9.76
C ASN A 242 -0.50 -15.39 -8.46
N THR A 243 -0.34 -16.29 -7.48
CA THR A 243 0.33 -16.05 -6.21
C THR A 243 1.51 -17.00 -6.05
N ARG A 244 2.52 -16.59 -5.30
CA ARG A 244 3.67 -17.47 -5.02
C ARG A 244 3.24 -18.59 -4.09
N GLU A 245 3.57 -19.83 -4.48
CA GLU A 245 3.38 -21.02 -3.63
C GLU A 245 4.33 -21.02 -2.42
N SER A 246 5.51 -20.40 -2.56
CA SER A 246 6.53 -20.31 -1.52
C SER A 246 7.12 -18.91 -1.45
N TYR A 247 7.42 -18.47 -0.24
CA TYR A 247 8.03 -17.18 0.04
C TYR A 247 8.94 -17.28 1.26
N THR A 248 9.80 -16.28 1.40
CA THR A 248 10.58 -16.06 2.61
C THR A 248 10.33 -14.64 3.11
N THR A 249 10.60 -14.43 4.40
CA THR A 249 10.63 -13.09 4.99
C THR A 249 12.01 -12.83 5.58
N ARG A 250 12.38 -11.55 5.72
CA ARG A 250 13.64 -11.18 6.38
C ARG A 250 13.70 -11.71 7.82
N GLU A 251 12.56 -11.65 8.51
CA GLU A 251 12.47 -12.07 9.90
C GLU A 251 12.39 -13.60 9.97
N ALA A 252 13.33 -14.22 10.67
CA ALA A 252 13.38 -15.69 10.76
C ALA A 252 12.15 -16.31 11.44
N ASP A 253 11.43 -15.52 12.24
CA ASP A 253 10.18 -15.91 12.89
C ASP A 253 8.93 -15.66 12.04
N GLY A 254 9.09 -15.25 10.78
CA GLY A 254 8.01 -15.18 9.78
C GLY A 254 7.07 -13.99 9.93
N PHE A 255 7.28 -13.11 10.91
CA PHE A 255 6.39 -11.95 11.11
C PHE A 255 6.65 -10.85 10.08
N VAL A 256 5.56 -10.30 9.55
CA VAL A 256 5.55 -9.12 8.69
C VAL A 256 4.97 -7.96 9.49
N MET A 257 5.70 -6.84 9.59
CA MET A 257 5.35 -5.75 10.50
C MET A 257 5.40 -4.39 9.81
N TRP A 258 4.48 -3.51 10.19
CA TRP A 258 4.59 -2.09 9.90
C TRP A 258 4.28 -1.24 11.14
N PRO A 259 5.19 -0.36 11.59
CA PRO A 259 6.57 -0.20 11.14
C PRO A 259 7.42 -1.47 11.34
N PRO A 260 8.50 -1.66 10.55
CA PRO A 260 9.36 -2.83 10.69
C PRO A 260 10.23 -2.74 11.94
N ARG A 261 10.78 -3.88 12.37
CA ARG A 261 11.85 -3.94 13.38
C ARG A 261 13.06 -3.17 12.89
N GLY A 262 13.75 -2.44 13.77
CA GLY A 262 14.94 -1.65 13.44
C GLY A 262 14.62 -0.26 12.90
N TYR A 263 15.52 0.26 12.07
CA TYR A 263 15.45 1.61 11.52
C TYR A 263 14.32 1.79 10.52
N VAL A 264 13.65 2.94 10.60
CA VAL A 264 12.55 3.33 9.70
C VAL A 264 12.51 4.86 9.53
N PRO A 265 12.22 5.39 8.33
CA PRO A 265 12.04 6.83 8.18
C PRO A 265 10.86 7.33 9.02
N ARG A 266 11.09 8.36 9.83
CA ARG A 266 10.07 8.95 10.70
C ARG A 266 8.80 9.35 9.94
N ALA A 267 8.96 9.85 8.71
CA ALA A 267 7.86 10.29 7.87
C ALA A 267 6.89 9.16 7.45
N THR A 268 7.30 7.89 7.58
CA THR A 268 6.48 6.72 7.22
C THR A 268 6.06 5.89 8.45
N VAL A 269 6.30 6.40 9.65
CA VAL A 269 5.76 5.84 10.89
C VAL A 269 4.35 6.37 11.08
N PHE A 270 3.39 5.65 10.52
CA PHE A 270 1.96 6.00 10.59
C PHE A 270 1.34 5.63 11.95
N PRO A 271 0.20 6.24 12.34
CA PRO A 271 -0.45 5.95 13.62
C PRO A 271 -0.86 4.48 13.81
N ARG A 272 -1.30 3.80 12.75
CA ARG A 272 -1.78 2.42 12.85
C ARG A 272 -0.69 1.42 12.58
N TRP A 273 -0.35 0.62 13.59
CA TRP A 273 0.71 -0.37 13.56
C TRP A 273 0.09 -1.76 13.35
N SER A 274 0.79 -2.62 12.63
CA SER A 274 0.32 -3.97 12.32
C SER A 274 1.41 -5.01 12.42
N ILE A 275 1.03 -6.19 12.89
CA ILE A 275 1.87 -7.38 12.97
C ILE A 275 1.08 -8.53 12.38
N SER A 276 1.68 -9.20 11.39
CA SER A 276 1.01 -10.24 10.63
C SER A 276 1.86 -11.51 10.59
N HIS A 277 1.21 -12.67 10.58
CA HIS A 277 1.87 -13.97 10.46
C HIS A 277 0.88 -15.00 9.87
N PRO A 278 1.31 -15.93 8.99
CA PRO A 278 0.40 -16.84 8.30
C PRO A 278 -0.32 -17.84 9.21
N LYS A 279 0.26 -18.13 10.39
CA LYS A 279 -0.23 -19.16 11.32
C LYS A 279 -0.57 -18.64 12.72
N ALA A 280 -0.44 -17.33 12.96
CA ALA A 280 -0.68 -16.81 14.30
C ALA A 280 -2.18 -16.61 14.55
N ASP A 281 -2.62 -16.98 15.74
CA ASP A 281 -3.85 -16.44 16.32
C ASP A 281 -3.50 -15.32 17.30
N PHE A 282 -4.11 -14.16 17.07
CA PHE A 282 -3.93 -12.93 17.85
C PHE A 282 -5.13 -12.63 18.76
N SER A 283 -6.15 -13.50 18.81
CA SER A 283 -7.40 -13.28 19.53
C SER A 283 -7.24 -13.03 21.04
N GLN A 284 -6.14 -13.50 21.63
CA GLN A 284 -5.79 -13.28 23.05
C GLN A 284 -4.59 -12.35 23.23
N ALA A 285 -4.10 -11.76 22.14
CA ALA A 285 -2.87 -10.98 22.16
C ALA A 285 -3.09 -9.60 22.79
N LYS A 286 -2.07 -9.14 23.50
CA LYS A 286 -2.01 -7.80 24.10
C LYS A 286 -0.75 -7.10 23.63
N VAL A 287 -0.85 -5.79 23.44
CA VAL A 287 0.29 -4.97 23.02
C VAL A 287 0.70 -4.05 24.16
N LYS A 288 2.00 -4.00 24.43
CA LYS A 288 2.64 -2.98 25.27
C LYS A 288 3.60 -2.19 24.41
N VAL A 289 3.45 -0.86 24.43
CA VAL A 289 4.34 0.08 23.73
C VAL A 289 5.09 0.90 24.77
N GLU A 290 6.41 0.97 24.63
CA GLU A 290 7.29 1.73 25.51
C GLU A 290 8.09 2.75 24.70
N PHE A 291 7.98 4.02 25.08
CA PHE A 291 8.69 5.12 24.43
C PHE A 291 9.06 6.19 25.46
N GLN A 292 10.36 6.49 25.59
CA GLN A 292 10.88 7.53 26.49
C GLN A 292 10.37 7.41 27.95
N GLY A 293 10.37 6.20 28.49
CA GLY A 293 9.91 5.92 29.86
C GLY A 293 8.38 5.98 30.04
N ARG A 294 7.61 6.20 28.97
CA ARG A 294 6.14 6.05 28.97
C ARG A 294 5.78 4.65 28.49
N THR A 295 4.73 4.09 29.09
CA THR A 295 4.17 2.80 28.71
C THR A 295 2.71 2.97 28.38
N GLU A 296 2.28 2.38 27.27
CA GLU A 296 0.88 2.29 26.85
C GLU A 296 0.54 0.81 26.60
N ILE A 297 -0.64 0.39 27.06
CA ILE A 297 -1.08 -1.00 26.98
C ILE A 297 -2.41 -1.07 26.23
N PHE A 298 -2.45 -1.89 25.20
CA PHE A 298 -3.64 -2.26 24.44
C PHE A 298 -4.05 -3.66 24.88
N ASN A 299 -5.10 -3.73 25.72
CA ASN A 299 -5.59 -5.00 26.27
C ASN A 299 -6.45 -5.79 25.28
N ASP A 300 -7.01 -5.12 24.28
CA ASP A 300 -7.90 -5.67 23.26
C ASP A 300 -7.60 -4.97 21.91
N PRO A 301 -6.40 -5.17 21.34
CA PRO A 301 -6.09 -4.65 20.00
C PRO A 301 -6.99 -5.34 18.97
N TYR A 302 -7.25 -4.67 17.86
CA TYR A 302 -8.00 -5.31 16.78
C TYR A 302 -7.17 -6.45 16.19
N SER A 303 -7.80 -7.58 15.88
CA SER A 303 -7.16 -8.64 15.10
C SER A 303 -8.18 -9.43 14.30
N ASP A 304 -7.79 -9.88 13.12
CA ASP A 304 -8.62 -10.76 12.30
C ASP A 304 -7.76 -11.71 11.44
N SER A 305 -8.44 -12.67 10.83
CA SER A 305 -7.91 -13.53 9.76
C SER A 305 -8.82 -13.50 8.52
N ASP A 306 -9.53 -12.40 8.28
CA ASP A 306 -10.75 -12.29 7.45
C ASP A 306 -10.51 -12.37 5.92
N GLY A 307 -9.58 -13.21 5.45
CA GLY A 307 -9.35 -13.44 4.02
C GLY A 307 -8.82 -12.22 3.25
N ILE A 308 -8.32 -11.21 3.96
CA ILE A 308 -7.62 -10.06 3.38
C ILE A 308 -6.11 -10.36 3.39
N GLY A 309 -5.57 -10.64 2.21
CA GLY A 309 -4.26 -11.26 2.08
C GLY A 309 -4.23 -12.67 2.68
N ASN A 310 -3.03 -13.24 2.79
CA ASN A 310 -2.79 -14.58 3.33
C ASN A 310 -2.32 -14.62 4.79
N LEU A 311 -2.36 -13.48 5.49
CA LEU A 311 -1.86 -13.37 6.86
C LEU A 311 -2.96 -12.98 7.86
N SER A 312 -2.98 -13.69 8.99
CA SER A 312 -3.63 -13.20 10.21
C SER A 312 -2.91 -11.94 10.68
N THR A 313 -3.64 -10.93 11.14
CA THR A 313 -3.07 -9.61 11.45
C THR A 313 -3.64 -9.04 12.73
N LEU A 314 -2.75 -8.61 13.62
CA LEU A 314 -3.04 -7.75 14.76
C LEU A 314 -2.77 -6.30 14.41
N VAL A 315 -3.62 -5.40 14.88
CA VAL A 315 -3.60 -3.97 14.61
C VAL A 315 -3.86 -3.18 15.88
N PHE A 316 -3.06 -2.14 16.11
CA PHE A 316 -3.28 -1.17 17.18
C PHE A 316 -2.92 0.23 16.69
N GLU A 317 -3.58 1.25 17.24
CA GLU A 317 -3.31 2.64 16.88
C GLU A 317 -2.50 3.31 17.98
N TRP A 318 -1.25 3.63 17.67
CA TRP A 318 -0.34 4.33 18.57
C TRP A 318 0.20 5.58 17.89
N ILE A 319 -0.21 6.74 18.40
CA ILE A 319 0.23 8.03 17.87
C ILE A 319 1.55 8.40 18.52
N ARG A 320 2.64 8.34 17.74
CA ARG A 320 3.94 8.79 18.22
C ARG A 320 3.87 10.26 18.68
N PRO A 321 4.36 10.59 19.89
CA PRO A 321 4.46 11.97 20.33
C PRO A 321 5.25 12.86 19.35
N SER A 322 4.78 14.09 19.15
CA SER A 322 5.41 15.05 18.21
C SER A 322 6.83 15.44 18.62
N LYS A 323 7.11 15.44 19.92
CA LYS A 323 8.42 15.67 20.52
C LYS A 323 9.03 14.35 20.99
N GLY A 324 10.35 14.27 20.94
CA GLY A 324 11.11 13.12 21.43
C GLY A 324 11.78 12.30 20.33
N THR A 325 13.03 11.94 20.56
CA THR A 325 13.83 11.04 19.74
C THR A 325 14.08 9.74 20.50
N GLY A 326 14.37 8.68 19.77
CA GLY A 326 14.69 7.38 20.34
C GLY A 326 13.75 6.31 19.86
N SER A 327 14.01 5.11 20.36
CA SER A 327 13.35 3.91 19.92
C SER A 327 12.05 3.66 20.65
N VAL A 328 11.13 3.00 19.95
CA VAL A 328 9.87 2.51 20.49
C VAL A 328 10.01 1.01 20.66
N VAL A 329 9.85 0.50 21.87
CA VAL A 329 9.84 -0.94 22.14
C VAL A 329 8.40 -1.41 22.15
N VAL A 330 8.10 -2.45 21.38
CA VAL A 330 6.78 -3.08 21.31
C VAL A 330 6.90 -4.51 21.78
N THR A 331 6.07 -4.90 22.74
CA THR A 331 5.90 -6.28 23.19
C THR A 331 4.48 -6.72 22.87
N VAL A 332 4.36 -7.80 22.11
CA VAL A 332 3.09 -8.48 21.85
C VAL A 332 3.12 -9.84 22.53
N SER A 333 2.32 -9.99 23.57
CA SER A 333 2.17 -11.24 24.34
C SER A 333 0.86 -11.92 24.00
N GLY A 334 0.74 -13.23 24.22
CA GLY A 334 -0.52 -13.95 24.02
C GLY A 334 -0.77 -14.37 22.57
N ILE A 335 0.27 -14.36 21.73
CA ILE A 335 0.19 -14.85 20.35
C ILE A 335 0.19 -16.37 20.40
N GLU A 336 -0.86 -17.02 19.92
CA GLU A 336 -0.86 -18.46 19.76
C GLU A 336 -0.25 -18.82 18.40
N LEU A 337 0.76 -19.69 18.41
CA LEU A 337 1.45 -20.12 17.21
C LEU A 337 1.80 -21.61 17.33
N ASP A 338 1.19 -22.40 16.46
CA ASP A 338 1.34 -23.86 16.40
C ASP A 338 1.12 -24.52 17.79
N GLY A 339 0.05 -24.11 18.50
CA GLY A 339 -0.34 -24.62 19.81
C GLY A 339 0.47 -24.09 21.00
N THR A 340 1.38 -23.14 20.78
CA THR A 340 2.19 -22.54 21.84
C THR A 340 1.93 -21.04 21.97
N ILE A 341 1.73 -20.57 23.20
CA ILE A 341 1.66 -19.13 23.47
C ILE A 341 3.06 -18.51 23.43
N ARG A 342 3.24 -17.50 22.60
CA ARG A 342 4.48 -16.76 22.37
C ARG A 342 4.34 -15.32 22.82
N THR A 343 5.50 -14.71 23.07
CA THR A 343 5.66 -13.27 23.21
C THR A 343 6.73 -12.82 22.23
N VAL A 344 6.43 -11.78 21.45
CA VAL A 344 7.36 -11.15 20.53
C VAL A 344 7.66 -9.75 21.05
N THR A 345 8.95 -9.43 21.23
CA THR A 345 9.38 -8.05 21.56
C THR A 345 10.31 -7.55 20.47
N TYR A 346 10.06 -6.34 19.99
CA TYR A 346 10.89 -5.72 18.96
C TYR A 346 11.01 -4.21 19.19
N GLU A 347 12.03 -3.64 18.56
CA GLU A 347 12.35 -2.22 18.66
C GLU A 347 12.16 -1.56 17.29
N VAL A 348 11.43 -0.46 17.25
CA VAL A 348 11.33 0.43 16.09
C VAL A 348 12.20 1.66 16.35
N ARG A 349 13.07 2.01 15.40
CA ARG A 349 14.07 3.07 15.52
C ARG A 349 13.84 4.17 14.46
N PRO A 350 12.89 5.09 14.66
CA PRO A 350 12.64 6.16 13.71
C PRO A 350 13.88 7.06 13.52
N PHE A 351 14.21 7.41 12.28
CA PHE A 351 15.21 8.43 11.94
C PHE A 351 14.64 9.52 11.04
N GLY A 352 15.31 10.67 10.96
CA GLY A 352 14.86 11.83 10.20
C GLY A 352 14.27 12.91 11.09
#